data_AF-A0A2M7TND9-F1
#
_entry.id   AF-A0A2M7TND9-F1
#
_cell.length_a   1.000
_cell.length_b   1.000
_cell.length_c   1.000
_cell.angle_alpha   90.00
_cell.angle_beta   90.00
_cell.angle_gamma   90.00
#
_symmetry.space_group_name_H-M   'P 1'
#
loop_
_entity.id
_entity.type
_entity.pdbx_description
1 polymer ?
#
loop_
_entity_poly.entity_id
_entity_poly.type
_entity_poly.pdbx_seq_one_letter_code
_entity_poly.pdbx_strand_id
1 'polypeptide(L)'
;MYNADMVKKCRQCGICCKLFLVNLNEVEYKSRRYQTMFEQFGLTENFSEAEKYGLNILAQNKDNSCIYLKNNSCSIHQDRPQLCRLFFCTSKSKRFEKMRQAIGLERLKSRK
;
A
#
# COMPACT_ATOMS: atom_id res chain seq x y z
N MET A 1 22.49 21.98 9.86
CA MET A 1 22.68 21.21 8.60
C MET A 1 21.37 20.55 8.25
N TYR A 2 20.60 21.13 7.33
CA TYR A 2 19.39 20.50 6.81
C TYR A 2 19.81 19.46 5.78
N ASN A 3 19.81 18.18 6.17
CA ASN A 3 19.98 17.10 5.22
C ASN A 3 18.75 17.09 4.31
N ALA A 4 18.97 17.46 3.06
CA ALA A 4 18.01 17.34 1.97
C ALA A 4 17.72 15.86 1.67
N ASP A 5 17.03 15.19 2.60
CA ASP A 5 16.19 14.05 2.27
C ASP A 5 15.12 14.58 1.33
N MET A 6 15.49 14.62 0.05
CA MET A 6 14.66 14.93 -1.10
C MET A 6 13.24 14.43 -0.82
N VAL A 7 12.26 15.32 -0.88
CA VAL A 7 10.86 14.93 -0.98
C VAL A 7 10.74 14.05 -2.22
N LYS A 8 10.90 12.73 -2.04
CA LYS A 8 10.94 11.77 -3.14
C LYS A 8 9.54 11.71 -3.72
N LYS A 9 9.31 12.41 -4.82
CA LYS A 9 8.00 12.43 -5.47
C LYS A 9 7.59 11.00 -5.87
N CYS A 10 6.41 10.59 -5.44
CA CYS A 10 5.81 9.34 -5.87
C CYS A 10 5.67 9.35 -7.41
N ARG A 11 6.10 8.27 -8.07
CA ARG A 11 6.04 8.13 -9.54
C ARG A 11 4.74 7.51 -10.03
N GLN A 12 3.78 7.23 -9.13
CA GLN A 12 2.54 6.49 -9.43
C GLN A 12 2.78 5.19 -10.21
N CYS A 13 3.87 4.49 -9.89
CA CYS A 13 4.32 3.31 -10.62
C CYS A 13 3.62 2.00 -10.22
N GLY A 14 2.64 2.05 -9.31
CA GLY A 14 1.87 0.88 -8.83
C GLY A 14 2.63 -0.12 -7.97
N ILE A 15 3.96 0.01 -7.84
CA ILE A 15 4.82 -0.95 -7.12
C ILE A 15 4.37 -1.19 -5.68
N CYS A 16 4.08 -0.13 -4.92
CA CYS A 16 3.64 -0.29 -3.53
C CYS A 16 2.32 -1.07 -3.43
N CYS A 17 1.41 -0.84 -4.38
CA CYS A 17 0.14 -1.56 -4.46
C CYS A 17 0.31 -3.05 -4.74
N LYS A 18 1.44 -3.49 -5.33
CA LYS A 18 1.73 -4.91 -5.59
C LYS A 18 2.47 -5.58 -4.44
N LEU A 19 3.22 -4.80 -3.66
CA LEU A 19 4.13 -5.35 -2.65
C LEU A 19 3.56 -5.41 -1.24
N PHE A 20 2.63 -4.52 -0.87
CA PHE A 20 2.26 -4.33 0.52
C PHE A 20 0.80 -4.67 0.79
N LEU A 21 0.59 -5.37 1.90
CA LEU A 21 -0.64 -5.29 2.67
C LEU A 21 -0.61 -3.97 3.44
N VAL A 22 -1.63 -3.14 3.25
CA VAL A 22 -1.68 -1.80 3.81
C VAL A 22 -2.68 -1.78 4.96
N ASN A 23 -2.18 -1.66 6.18
CA ASN A 23 -2.99 -1.44 7.37
C ASN A 23 -3.39 0.04 7.43
N LEU A 24 -4.68 0.29 7.62
CA LEU A 24 -5.23 1.60 7.94
C LEU A 24 -4.97 1.92 9.42
N ASN A 25 -4.68 3.18 9.72
CA ASN A 25 -4.73 3.64 11.11
C ASN A 25 -6.18 3.77 11.60
N GLU A 26 -6.37 4.03 12.89
CA GLU A 26 -7.71 4.10 13.50
C GLU A 26 -8.63 5.11 12.82
N VAL A 27 -8.14 6.32 12.55
CA VAL A 27 -8.91 7.39 11.92
C VAL A 27 -9.33 6.99 10.50
N GLU A 28 -8.41 6.41 9.73
CA GLU A 28 -8.66 5.95 8.37
C GLU A 28 -9.67 4.79 8.34
N TYR A 29 -9.51 3.81 9.23
CA TYR A 29 -10.41 2.67 9.36
C TYR A 29 -11.84 3.11 9.73
N LYS A 30 -11.96 3.95 10.77
CA LYS A 30 -13.26 4.46 11.24
C LYS A 30 -13.92 5.40 10.23
N SER A 31 -13.17 6.04 9.33
CA SER A 31 -13.74 6.90 8.29
C SER A 31 -14.58 6.14 7.26
N ARG A 32 -14.41 4.81 7.16
CA ARG A 32 -15.07 3.94 6.17
C ARG A 32 -14.87 4.36 4.70
N ARG A 33 -13.93 5.27 4.42
CA ARG A 33 -13.63 5.74 3.05
C ARG A 33 -12.86 4.73 2.20
N TYR A 34 -12.33 3.68 2.82
CA TYR A 34 -11.57 2.65 2.14
C TYR A 34 -12.16 1.27 2.37
N GLN A 35 -12.32 0.51 1.27
CA GLN A 35 -12.65 -0.90 1.31
C GLN A 35 -11.54 -1.73 1.98
N THR A 36 -11.93 -2.60 2.92
CA THR A 36 -11.02 -3.53 3.61
C THR A 36 -11.25 -4.99 3.19
N MET A 37 -10.26 -5.85 3.40
CA MET A 37 -10.27 -7.24 2.89
C MET A 37 -11.46 -8.06 3.39
N PHE A 38 -11.90 -7.82 4.62
CA PHE A 38 -12.87 -8.66 5.33
C PHE A 38 -14.22 -7.99 5.52
N GLU A 39 -14.48 -6.87 4.84
CA GLU A 39 -15.72 -6.11 4.97
C GLU A 39 -16.98 -6.95 4.72
N GLN A 40 -16.91 -7.95 3.84
CA GLN A 40 -18.00 -8.90 3.57
C GLN A 40 -18.38 -9.79 4.78
N PHE A 41 -17.49 -9.96 5.75
CA PHE A 41 -17.72 -10.73 6.97
C PHE A 41 -18.19 -9.86 8.15
N GLY A 42 -18.40 -8.57 7.90
CA GLY A 42 -18.75 -7.57 8.91
C GLY A 42 -17.56 -6.71 9.32
N LEU A 43 -17.89 -5.56 9.91
CA LEU A 43 -16.93 -4.61 10.44
C LEU A 43 -17.10 -4.54 11.96
N THR A 44 -15.99 -4.40 12.69
CA THR A 44 -16.02 -4.05 14.11
C THR A 44 -15.82 -2.54 14.27
N GLU A 45 -16.43 -1.97 15.31
CA GLU A 45 -16.17 -0.58 15.74
C GLU A 45 -14.95 -0.48 16.66
N ASN A 46 -14.50 -1.62 17.22
CA ASN A 46 -13.31 -1.69 18.05
C ASN A 46 -12.06 -1.77 17.17
N PHE A 47 -11.31 -0.67 17.07
CA PHE A 47 -10.10 -0.64 16.24
C PHE A 47 -9.00 -1.61 16.74
N SER A 48 -8.87 -1.81 18.05
CA SER A 48 -7.86 -2.75 18.59
C SER A 48 -8.14 -4.18 18.14
N GLU A 49 -9.41 -4.55 18.08
CA GLU A 49 -9.84 -5.84 17.51
C GLU A 49 -9.57 -5.89 16.00
N ALA A 50 -9.94 -4.82 15.28
CA ALA A 50 -9.69 -4.74 13.84
C ALA A 50 -8.20 -4.87 13.49
N GLU A 51 -7.32 -4.23 14.25
CA GLU A 51 -5.88 -4.29 14.07
C GLU A 51 -5.33 -5.68 14.40
N LYS A 52 -5.75 -6.26 15.54
CA LYS A 52 -5.30 -7.58 15.99
C LYS A 52 -5.62 -8.68 14.97
N TYR A 53 -6.78 -8.61 14.33
CA TYR A 53 -7.25 -9.62 13.38
C TYR A 53 -7.08 -9.22 11.91
N GLY A 54 -6.46 -8.07 11.62
CA GLY A 54 -6.21 -7.60 10.25
C GLY A 54 -7.44 -7.14 9.48
N LEU A 55 -8.55 -6.82 10.15
CA LEU A 55 -9.76 -6.26 9.54
C LEU A 55 -9.54 -4.84 9.00
N ASN A 56 -8.47 -4.17 9.44
CA ASN A 56 -8.06 -2.84 8.97
C ASN A 56 -7.13 -2.88 7.74
N ILE A 57 -6.94 -4.03 7.10
CA ILE A 57 -6.11 -4.14 5.89
C ILE A 57 -6.93 -3.78 4.65
N LEU A 58 -6.39 -2.93 3.78
CA LEU A 58 -7.01 -2.60 2.49
C LEU A 58 -7.31 -3.85 1.66
N ALA A 59 -8.47 -3.87 1.01
CA ALA A 59 -8.85 -4.97 0.13
C ALA A 59 -7.84 -5.20 -1.01
N GLN A 60 -7.83 -6.43 -1.52
CA GLN A 60 -6.97 -6.87 -2.61
C GLN A 60 -7.78 -7.37 -3.80
N ASN A 61 -7.22 -7.22 -4.99
CA ASN A 61 -7.64 -7.89 -6.21
C ASN A 61 -7.29 -9.39 -6.14
N LYS A 62 -7.82 -10.18 -7.07
CA LYS A 62 -7.53 -11.63 -7.19
C LYS A 62 -6.05 -11.94 -7.41
N ASP A 63 -5.27 -11.01 -7.95
CA ASP A 63 -3.83 -11.13 -8.16
C ASP A 63 -3.00 -10.69 -6.94
N ASN A 64 -3.66 -10.48 -5.79
CA ASN A 64 -3.09 -9.96 -4.54
C ASN A 64 -2.55 -8.52 -4.62
N SER A 65 -2.77 -7.79 -5.71
CA SER A 65 -2.53 -6.34 -5.71
C SER A 65 -3.60 -5.61 -4.89
N CYS A 66 -3.27 -4.45 -4.34
CA CYS A 66 -4.24 -3.58 -3.67
C CYS A 66 -5.40 -3.25 -4.61
N ILE A 67 -6.63 -3.26 -4.09
CA ILE A 67 -7.88 -3.00 -4.84
C ILE A 67 -7.87 -1.66 -5.61
N TYR A 68 -7.09 -0.68 -5.14
CA TYR A 68 -6.95 0.64 -5.77
C TYR A 68 -5.88 0.71 -6.86
N LEU A 69 -5.25 -0.41 -7.23
CA LEU A 69 -4.38 -0.46 -8.40
C LEU A 69 -5.23 -0.53 -9.67
N LYS A 70 -5.21 0.54 -10.48
CA LYS A 70 -5.91 0.61 -11.77
C LYS A 70 -4.93 1.04 -12.85
N ASN A 71 -4.84 0.30 -13.95
CA ASN A 71 -3.96 0.60 -15.08
C ASN A 71 -2.49 0.85 -14.65
N ASN A 72 -1.96 0.02 -13.75
CA ASN A 72 -0.62 0.16 -13.13
C ASN A 72 -0.39 1.46 -12.33
N SER A 73 -1.43 2.20 -11.98
CA SER A 73 -1.38 3.42 -11.17
C SER A 73 -2.32 3.33 -9.95
N CYS A 74 -2.03 4.11 -8.91
CA CYS A 74 -2.87 4.17 -7.71
C CYS A 74 -4.05 5.11 -7.94
N SER A 75 -5.28 4.60 -7.96
CA SER A 75 -6.48 5.40 -8.23
C SER A 75 -6.82 6.37 -7.10
N ILE A 76 -6.35 6.12 -5.88
CA ILE A 76 -6.54 6.99 -4.71
C ILE A 76 -5.27 7.76 -4.38
N HIS A 77 -4.39 8.05 -5.34
CA HIS A 77 -3.07 8.60 -5.05
C HIS A 77 -3.12 9.83 -4.13
N GLN A 78 -4.01 10.79 -4.35
CA GLN A 78 -4.08 12.00 -3.51
C GLN A 78 -4.54 11.68 -2.08
N ASP A 79 -5.55 10.81 -1.96
CA ASP A 79 -6.16 10.45 -0.69
C ASP A 79 -5.48 9.26 0.00
N ARG A 80 -4.46 8.66 -0.60
CA ARG A 80 -3.83 7.39 -0.17
C ARG A 80 -3.55 7.33 1.34
N PRO A 81 -3.70 6.18 2.00
CA PRO A 81 -3.46 6.06 3.44
C PRO A 81 -2.07 6.53 3.88
N GLN A 82 -1.94 6.89 5.15
CA GLN A 82 -0.69 7.37 5.74
C GLN A 82 0.47 6.41 5.48
N LEU A 83 0.26 5.10 5.67
CA LEU A 83 1.29 4.09 5.42
C LEU A 83 1.78 4.10 3.95
N CYS A 84 0.88 4.32 2.98
CA CYS A 84 1.23 4.46 1.57
C CYS A 84 2.08 5.70 1.27
N ARG A 85 2.02 6.74 2.11
CA ARG A 85 2.84 7.96 1.96
C ARG A 85 4.28 7.75 2.41
N LEU A 86 4.54 6.75 3.26
CA LEU A 86 5.86 6.48 3.84
C LEU A 86 6.79 5.68 2.92
N PHE A 87 6.24 4.94 1.95
CA PHE A 87 7.04 4.13 1.05
C PHE A 87 7.49 4.89 -0.20
N PHE A 88 8.78 4.76 -0.52
CA PHE A 88 9.36 5.27 -1.76
C PHE A 88 10.05 4.14 -2.53
N CYS A 89 9.51 3.79 -3.70
CA CYS A 89 10.06 2.75 -4.58
C CYS A 89 11.51 3.05 -5.04
N THR A 90 11.94 4.30 -4.95
CA THR A 90 13.29 4.79 -5.27
C THR A 90 14.21 4.83 -4.05
N SER A 91 13.79 4.26 -2.91
CA SER A 91 14.63 4.16 -1.74
C SER A 91 15.83 3.25 -2.04
N LYS A 92 17.03 3.80 -1.86
CA LYS A 92 18.30 3.07 -1.97
C LYS A 92 18.71 2.41 -0.63
N SER A 93 17.88 2.53 0.42
CA SER A 93 18.15 1.89 1.70
C SER A 93 18.31 0.38 1.53
N LYS A 94 19.31 -0.20 2.22
CA LYS A 94 19.57 -1.64 2.23
C LYS A 94 18.36 -2.44 2.73
N ARG A 95 17.56 -1.86 3.63
CA ARG A 95 16.31 -2.47 4.14
C ARG A 95 15.35 -2.89 3.02
N PHE A 96 15.31 -2.14 1.91
CA PHE A 96 14.38 -2.39 0.81
C PHE A 96 15.02 -3.11 -0.38
N GLU A 97 16.25 -3.61 -0.26
CA GLU A 97 16.99 -4.21 -1.37
C GLU A 97 16.31 -5.44 -1.96
N LYS A 98 15.90 -6.39 -1.11
CA LYS A 98 15.17 -7.58 -1.56
C LYS A 98 13.84 -7.22 -2.24
N MET A 99 13.14 -6.21 -1.73
CA MET A 99 11.91 -5.72 -2.35
C MET A 99 12.17 -5.12 -3.74
N ARG A 100 13.26 -4.36 -3.92
CA ARG A 100 13.67 -3.84 -5.25
C ARG A 100 13.98 -4.96 -6.24
N GLN A 101 14.65 -6.02 -5.79
CA GLN A 101 14.93 -7.19 -6.62
C GLN A 101 13.63 -7.90 -7.05
N ALA A 102 12.68 -8.08 -6.12
CA ALA A 102 11.36 -8.64 -6.43
C ALA A 102 10.60 -7.82 -7.49
N ILE A 103 10.63 -6.48 -7.39
CA ILE A 103 10.07 -5.59 -8.42
C ILE A 103 10.78 -5.78 -9.77
N GLY A 104 12.11 -5.92 -9.76
CA GLY A 104 12.91 -6.18 -10.96
C GLY A 104 12.50 -7.47 -11.67
N LEU A 105 12.16 -8.51 -10.89
CA LEU A 105 11.62 -9.78 -11.40
C LEU A 105 10.20 -9.61 -11.96
N GLU A 106 9.34 -8.79 -11.36
CA GLU A 106 8.00 -8.48 -11.93
C GLU A 106 8.10 -7.81 -13.30
N ARG A 107 9.03 -6.85 -13.49
CA ARG A 107 9.22 -6.16 -14.77
C ARG A 107 9.72 -7.07 -15.90
N LEU A 108 10.40 -8.16 -15.56
CA LEU A 108 10.84 -9.17 -16.54
C LEU A 108 9.72 -10.15 -16.91
N LYS A 109 8.76 -10.38 -15.99
CA LYS A 109 7.60 -11.25 -16.24
C LYS A 109 6.51 -10.58 -17.09
N SER A 110 6.38 -9.25 -17.01
CA SER A 110 5.37 -8.49 -17.78
C SER A 110 5.78 -8.12 -19.21
N ARG A 111 6.89 -8.65 -19.73
CA ARG A 111 7.40 -8.43 -21.09
C ARG A 111 7.31 -9.69 -21.98
N LYS A 112 6.56 -10.70 -21.55
CA LYS A 112 6.26 -11.90 -22.32
C LYS A 112 4.82 -11.88 -22.78
#